data_AF-A0A2V7MF98-F1
#
_entry.id   AF-A0A2V7MF98-F1
#
_cell.length_a   1.000
_cell.length_b   1.000
_cell.length_c   1.000
_cell.angle_alpha   90.00
_cell.angle_beta   90.00
_cell.angle_gamma   90.00
#
_symmetry.space_group_name_H-M   'P 1'
#
loop_
_entity.id
_entity.type
_entity.pdbx_description
1 polymer ?
#
loop_
_entity_poly.entity_id
_entity_poly.type
_entity_poly.pdbx_seq_one_letter_code
_entity_poly.pdbx_strand_id
1 'polypeptide(L)'
;MPINGKICYIEIPALDIRRSADFYAKVFGWTIRKRGDGATAFDDATGQVSGTWVLGRPAASQPGLLVYIMVDSVAATIDTVTAQGGTLVQPIGA
;
A
#
# COMPACT_ATOMS: atom_id res chain seq x y z
N MET A 1 -22.11 -3.50 -7.92
CA MET A 1 -22.54 -2.15 -7.47
C MET A 1 -21.80 -1.83 -6.17
N PRO A 2 -21.45 -0.56 -5.90
CA PRO A 2 -20.81 -0.19 -4.64
C PRO A 2 -21.72 -0.53 -3.44
N ILE A 3 -21.16 -1.12 -2.39
CA ILE A 3 -21.88 -1.48 -1.16
C ILE A 3 -21.75 -0.33 -0.15
N ASN A 4 -22.87 0.10 0.43
CA ASN A 4 -22.86 1.11 1.50
C ASN A 4 -22.07 0.60 2.72
N GLY A 5 -21.19 1.43 3.28
CA GLY A 5 -20.39 1.11 4.46
C GLY A 5 -19.03 0.45 4.20
N LYS A 6 -18.64 0.19 2.94
CA LYS A 6 -17.32 -0.37 2.63
C LYS A 6 -16.19 0.64 2.88
N ILE A 7 -15.03 0.15 3.33
CA ILE A 7 -13.78 0.92 3.21
C ILE A 7 -13.46 1.05 1.72
N CYS A 8 -13.29 2.28 1.24
CA CYS A 8 -13.06 2.54 -0.19
C CYS A 8 -11.82 3.39 -0.48
N TYR A 9 -11.26 4.05 0.53
CA TYR A 9 -10.16 4.97 0.34
C TYR A 9 -9.23 5.01 1.57
N ILE A 10 -7.92 4.96 1.33
CA ILE A 10 -6.91 5.19 2.37
C ILE A 10 -5.82 6.15 1.87
N GLU A 11 -5.18 6.84 2.82
CA GLU A 11 -3.99 7.64 2.55
C GLU A 11 -2.79 7.05 3.27
N ILE A 12 -1.70 6.84 2.53
CA ILE A 12 -0.49 6.23 3.06
C ILE A 12 0.61 7.30 3.14
N PRO A 13 1.11 7.62 4.34
CA PRO A 13 2.30 8.45 4.52
C PRO A 13 3.49 7.97 3.67
N ALA A 14 4.16 8.88 2.96
CA ALA A 14 5.35 8.57 2.17
C ALA A 14 6.40 9.68 2.29
N LEU A 15 7.67 9.29 2.15
CA LEU A 15 8.78 10.23 1.94
C LEU A 15 8.95 10.60 0.46
N ASP A 16 8.65 9.65 -0.43
CA ASP A 16 8.66 9.83 -1.89
C ASP A 16 7.48 9.06 -2.48
N ILE A 17 6.53 9.78 -3.09
CA ILE A 17 5.31 9.20 -3.67
C ILE A 17 5.63 8.25 -4.83
N ARG A 18 6.58 8.61 -5.70
CA ARG A 18 6.92 7.80 -6.87
C ARG A 18 7.55 6.49 -6.45
N ARG A 19 8.50 6.54 -5.52
CA ARG A 19 9.15 5.34 -4.98
C ARG A 19 8.14 4.41 -4.32
N SER A 20 7.20 4.95 -3.54
CA SER A 20 6.13 4.15 -2.96
C SER A 20 5.23 3.53 -4.04
N ALA A 21 4.79 4.32 -5.03
CA ALA A 21 3.97 3.81 -6.13
C ALA A 21 4.64 2.64 -6.86
N ASP A 22 5.92 2.80 -7.22
CA ASP A 22 6.68 1.74 -7.90
C ASP A 22 6.82 0.48 -7.04
N PHE A 23 7.04 0.64 -5.73
CA PHE A 23 7.17 -0.49 -4.81
C PHE A 23 5.86 -1.29 -4.72
N TYR A 24 4.73 -0.64 -4.44
CA TYR A 24 3.45 -1.33 -4.29
C TYR A 24 2.96 -1.93 -5.62
N ALA A 25 3.25 -1.30 -6.75
CA ALA A 25 2.98 -1.86 -8.07
C ALA A 25 3.77 -3.16 -8.31
N LYS A 26 5.07 -3.20 -7.98
CA LYS A 26 5.92 -4.38 -8.22
C LYS A 26 5.65 -5.53 -7.26
N VAL A 27 5.38 -5.23 -5.98
CA VAL A 27 5.22 -6.27 -4.95
C VAL A 27 3.80 -6.83 -4.95
N PHE A 28 2.78 -5.99 -5.10
CA PHE A 28 1.39 -6.37 -4.91
C PHE A 28 0.54 -6.24 -6.18
N GLY A 29 1.12 -5.82 -7.31
CA GLY A 29 0.39 -5.67 -8.57
C GLY A 29 -0.64 -4.55 -8.56
N TRP A 30 -0.50 -3.56 -7.69
CA TRP A 30 -1.45 -2.45 -7.61
C TRP A 30 -1.39 -1.57 -8.87
N THR A 31 -2.54 -1.06 -9.28
CA THR A 31 -2.64 -0.18 -10.45
C THR A 31 -2.36 1.26 -10.04
N ILE A 32 -1.42 1.92 -10.72
CA ILE A 32 -1.04 3.32 -10.45
C ILE A 32 -1.65 4.24 -11.52
N ARG A 33 -2.28 5.32 -11.08
CA ARG A 33 -2.95 6.28 -11.97
C ARG A 33 -2.78 7.72 -11.52
N LYS A 34 -3.09 8.64 -12.45
CA LYS A 34 -3.17 10.08 -12.18
C LYS A 34 -4.61 10.53 -12.07
N ARG A 35 -4.92 11.27 -11.00
CA ARG A 35 -6.21 11.92 -10.79
C ARG A 35 -6.27 13.25 -11.57
N GLY A 36 -7.47 13.80 -11.72
CA GLY A 36 -7.68 15.10 -12.38
C GLY A 36 -7.00 16.28 -11.68
N ASP A 37 -6.67 16.13 -10.40
CA ASP A 37 -5.89 17.08 -9.59
C ASP A 37 -4.36 16.85 -9.69
N GLY A 38 -3.91 15.89 -10.51
CA GLY A 38 -2.50 15.55 -10.71
C GLY A 38 -1.90 14.60 -9.67
N ALA A 39 -2.63 14.26 -8.60
CA ALA A 39 -2.15 13.35 -7.57
C ALA A 39 -1.91 11.94 -8.14
N THR A 40 -0.82 11.29 -7.69
CA THR A 40 -0.59 9.86 -7.93
C THR A 40 -1.47 9.06 -6.98
N ALA A 41 -2.41 8.30 -7.53
CA ALA A 41 -3.32 7.43 -6.81
C ALA A 41 -3.09 5.98 -7.19
N PHE A 42 -3.60 5.07 -6.37
CA PHE A 42 -3.62 3.64 -6.65
C PHE A 42 -5.03 3.06 -6.53
N ASP A 43 -5.23 1.93 -7.18
CA ASP A 43 -6.27 0.96 -6.88
C ASP A 43 -5.61 -0.37 -6.52
N ASP A 44 -6.09 -1.04 -5.48
CA ASP A 44 -5.58 -2.34 -5.06
C ASP A 44 -5.83 -3.42 -6.12
N ALA A 45 -5.22 -4.59 -5.95
CA ALA A 45 -5.33 -5.67 -6.94
C ALA A 45 -6.78 -6.15 -7.20
N THR A 46 -7.69 -5.92 -6.24
CA THR A 46 -9.12 -6.26 -6.37
C THR A 46 -9.97 -5.12 -6.96
N GLY A 47 -9.42 -3.91 -7.08
CA GLY A 47 -10.12 -2.70 -7.49
C GLY A 47 -11.20 -2.25 -6.50
N GLN A 48 -11.15 -2.70 -5.24
CA GLN A 48 -12.14 -2.38 -4.22
C GLN A 48 -11.75 -1.22 -3.33
N VAL A 49 -10.45 -1.04 -3.08
CA VAL A 49 -9.89 0.04 -2.26
C VAL A 49 -8.94 0.87 -3.10
N SER A 50 -9.17 2.18 -3.11
CA SER A 50 -8.28 3.14 -3.74
C SER A 50 -7.49 3.91 -2.69
N GLY A 51 -6.52 4.71 -3.13
CA GLY A 51 -5.84 5.61 -2.22
C GLY A 51 -4.82 6.51 -2.88
N THR A 52 -4.15 7.28 -2.04
CA THR A 52 -3.02 8.15 -2.42
C THR A 52 -1.89 8.01 -1.41
N TRP A 53 -0.67 8.28 -1.85
CA TRP A 53 0.42 8.57 -0.93
C TRP A 53 0.44 10.06 -0.60
N VAL A 54 0.68 10.40 0.66
CA VAL A 54 0.69 11.78 1.15
C VAL A 54 2.04 12.12 1.76
N LEU A 55 2.52 13.33 1.47
CA LEU A 55 3.72 13.89 2.08
C LEU A 55 3.34 14.71 3.33
N GLY A 56 4.32 14.99 4.19
CA GLY A 56 4.13 15.87 5.35
C GLY A 56 3.37 15.24 6.54
N ARG A 57 2.90 14.00 6.39
CA ARG A 57 2.40 13.18 7.49
C ARG A 57 3.46 12.14 7.83
N PRO A 58 4.02 12.10 9.05
CA PRO A 58 4.92 11.02 9.43
C PRO A 58 4.16 9.70 9.56
N ALA A 59 4.86 8.58 9.36
CA ALA A 59 4.33 7.28 9.76
C ALA A 59 4.02 7.30 11.26
N ALA A 60 2.92 6.67 11.67
CA ALA A 60 2.54 6.63 13.08
C ALA A 60 3.62 5.89 13.90
N SER A 61 4.11 6.52 14.97
CA SER A 61 5.10 5.94 15.87
C SER A 61 4.48 5.08 16.98
N GLN A 62 3.15 5.07 17.08
CA GLN A 62 2.37 4.33 18.05
C GLN A 62 1.33 3.47 17.31
N PRO A 63 0.94 2.31 17.87
CA PRO A 63 -0.09 1.46 17.26
C PRO A 63 -1.38 2.25 17.00
N GLY A 64 -1.86 2.18 15.76
CA GLY A 64 -3.10 2.81 15.31
C GLY A 64 -3.84 1.87 14.37
N LEU A 65 -4.41 2.42 13.29
CA LEU A 65 -4.99 1.60 12.24
C LEU A 65 -3.88 0.80 11.53
N LEU A 66 -4.01 -0.53 11.56
CA LEU A 66 -3.13 -1.44 10.85
C LEU A 66 -3.84 -2.00 9.62
N VAL A 67 -3.23 -1.81 8.45
CA VAL A 67 -3.75 -2.31 7.17
C VAL A 67 -2.99 -3.58 6.81
N TYR A 68 -3.73 -4.66 6.58
CA TYR A 68 -3.19 -5.93 6.10
C TYR A 68 -3.45 -6.07 4.60
N ILE A 69 -2.45 -6.56 3.87
CA ILE A 69 -2.57 -6.94 2.46
C ILE A 69 -2.53 -8.46 2.42
N MET A 70 -3.62 -9.06 1.93
CA MET A 70 -3.70 -10.51 1.76
C MET A 70 -2.81 -10.95 0.60
N VAL A 71 -2.06 -12.04 0.81
CA VAL A 71 -1.18 -12.64 -0.19
C VAL A 71 -1.30 -14.16 -0.14
N ASP A 72 -1.08 -14.82 -1.27
CA ASP A 72 -1.18 -16.28 -1.37
C ASP A 72 -0.08 -17.00 -0.57
N SER A 73 1.12 -16.40 -0.51
CA SER A 73 2.26 -16.94 0.23
C SER A 73 3.07 -15.83 0.90
N VAL A 74 2.98 -15.74 2.22
CA VAL A 74 3.74 -14.75 3.01
C VAL A 74 5.25 -14.88 2.77
N ALA A 75 5.77 -16.12 2.70
CA ALA A 75 7.19 -16.36 2.46
C ALA A 75 7.65 -15.79 1.10
N ALA A 76 6.95 -16.11 0.01
CA ALA A 76 7.30 -15.61 -1.32
C ALA A 76 7.13 -14.08 -1.43
N THR A 77 6.13 -13.51 -0.74
CA THR A 77 5.96 -12.06 -0.68
C THR A 77 7.10 -11.39 0.08
N ILE A 78 7.59 -11.96 1.19
CA ILE A 78 8.75 -11.42 1.92
C ILE A 78 9.99 -11.36 1.02
N ASP A 79 10.24 -12.40 0.23
CA ASP A 79 11.36 -12.41 -0.73
C ASP A 79 11.24 -11.26 -1.73
N THR A 80 10.03 -11.05 -2.26
CA THR A 80 9.74 -9.97 -3.22
C THR A 80 9.86 -8.59 -2.57
N VAL A 81 9.29 -8.40 -1.37
CA VAL A 81 9.39 -7.16 -0.57
C VAL A 81 10.85 -6.79 -0.34
N THR A 82 11.66 -7.76 0.09
CA THR A 82 13.08 -7.54 0.38
C THR A 82 13.85 -7.21 -0.88
N ALA A 83 13.59 -7.92 -1.99
CA ALA A 83 14.20 -7.63 -3.29
C ALA A 83 13.86 -6.24 -3.84
N GLN A 84 12.68 -5.69 -3.50
CA GLN A 84 12.27 -4.33 -3.88
C GLN A 84 12.65 -3.26 -2.84
N GLY A 85 13.50 -3.60 -1.87
CA GLY A 85 14.06 -2.67 -0.89
C GLY A 85 13.14 -2.35 0.29
N GLY A 86 12.14 -3.20 0.55
CA GLY A 86 11.38 -3.19 1.79
C GLY A 86 12.12 -3.90 2.93
N THR A 87 11.70 -3.64 4.17
CA THR A 87 12.30 -4.21 5.37
C THR A 87 11.28 -5.05 6.14
N LEU A 88 11.67 -6.28 6.50
CA LEU A 88 10.89 -7.10 7.42
C LEU A 88 11.08 -6.59 8.85
N VAL A 89 9.99 -6.15 9.49
CA VAL A 89 10.01 -5.63 10.87
C VAL A 89 9.54 -6.64 11.91
N GLN A 90 8.86 -7.71 11.49
CA GLN A 90 8.41 -8.81 12.34
C GLN A 90 8.52 -10.14 11.57
N PRO A 91 9.17 -11.18 12.12
CA PRO A 91 9.24 -12.50 11.49
C PRO A 91 7.87 -13.21 11.41
N ILE A 92 7.75 -14.19 10.50
CA ILE A 92 6.56 -15.05 10.43
C ILE A 92 6.42 -15.85 11.73
N GLY A 93 5.23 -15.81 12.35
CA GLY A 93 4.90 -16.60 13.53
C GLY A 93 5.47 -16.08 14.85
N ALA A 94 6.05 -14.87 14.85
CA ALA A 94 6.50 -14.17 16.05
C ALA A 94 5.35 -13.45 16.77
#